data_AF-A0A3D9AWH4-F1
#
_entry.id   AF-A0A3D9AWH4-F1
#
_cell.length_a   1.000
_cell.length_b   1.000
_cell.length_c   1.000
_cell.angle_alpha   90.00
_cell.angle_beta   90.00
_cell.angle_gamma   90.00
#
_symmetry.space_group_name_H-M   'P 1'
#
loop_
_entity.id
_entity.type
_entity.pdbx_description
1 polymer ?
#
loop_
_entity_poly.entity_id
_entity_poly.type
_entity_poly.pdbx_seq_one_letter_code
_entity_poly.pdbx_strand_id
1 'polypeptide(L)'
;MRQRTPVVVNILIITVLLVIFYYLFVQSYSFLASPYFWGTVVISAILAYIHSAIGDLIENNKFKKLTAEEKSAYLAEKKIPFLRRQYDAAFKKQSDTHEKDILIDHGFDGIMELDNQLPKWWLGLFYFGTVFCIVYICAYAFTDFAHPISEYDKEYKEQEAAIAQYLKDQPPVTIESAAFSEDNIAAGEEIFKTNCVSCHSDGGKGGIGPNLTDNFWHNQPEKTLFKNVFHVVENGVTGTAMQAWGKNGVLTGGDIEKVAAYVYSINQLKKPITPKEGGAPPYGDEAHWEKQ
;
A
#
# COMPACT_ATOMS: atom_id res chain seq x y z
N MET A 1 -8.22 -9.25 -48.73
CA MET A 1 -7.04 -9.63 -47.92
C MET A 1 -6.74 -8.49 -46.96
N ARG A 2 -6.48 -8.72 -45.66
CA ARG A 2 -6.10 -7.66 -44.72
C ARG A 2 -4.60 -7.40 -44.77
N GLN A 3 -4.21 -6.14 -44.62
CA GLN A 3 -2.81 -5.74 -44.53
C GLN A 3 -2.21 -6.02 -43.14
N ARG A 4 -0.91 -6.29 -43.12
CA ARG A 4 -0.16 -6.60 -41.90
C ARG A 4 0.28 -5.33 -41.15
N THR A 5 0.67 -5.51 -39.89
CA THR A 5 1.31 -4.48 -39.08
C THR A 5 2.75 -4.29 -39.57
N PRO A 6 3.22 -3.04 -39.76
CA PRO A 6 4.60 -2.77 -40.14
C PRO A 6 5.59 -3.35 -39.14
N VAL A 7 6.70 -3.91 -39.61
CA VAL A 7 7.72 -4.55 -38.76
C VAL A 7 8.27 -3.60 -37.69
N VAL A 8 8.43 -2.32 -38.01
CA VAL A 8 8.90 -1.28 -37.07
C VAL A 8 7.98 -1.15 -35.86
N VAL A 9 6.66 -1.23 -36.06
CA VAL A 9 5.67 -1.16 -34.96
C VAL A 9 5.81 -2.38 -34.05
N ASN A 10 5.98 -3.58 -34.63
CA ASN A 10 6.19 -4.80 -33.84
C ASN A 10 7.49 -4.72 -33.04
N ILE A 11 8.58 -4.21 -33.64
CA ILE A 11 9.86 -4.03 -32.94
C ILE A 11 9.68 -3.09 -31.75
N LEU A 12 9.01 -1.95 -31.91
CA LEU A 12 8.75 -1.01 -30.81
C LEU A 12 7.97 -1.67 -29.67
N ILE A 13 6.91 -2.41 -29.99
CA ILE A 13 6.11 -3.15 -28.99
C ILE A 13 6.99 -4.16 -28.24
N ILE A 14 7.78 -4.96 -28.97
CA ILE A 14 8.67 -5.95 -28.37
C ILE A 14 9.72 -5.29 -27.48
N THR A 15 10.32 -4.18 -27.91
CA THR A 15 11.30 -3.43 -27.09
C THR A 15 10.67 -2.91 -25.80
N VAL A 16 9.45 -2.36 -25.85
CA VAL A 16 8.73 -1.91 -24.64
C VAL A 16 8.46 -3.10 -23.70
N LEU A 17 8.00 -4.23 -24.23
CA LEU A 17 7.77 -5.44 -23.44
C LEU A 17 9.07 -5.98 -22.81
N LEU A 18 10.20 -5.91 -23.52
CA LEU A 18 11.51 -6.29 -22.98
C LEU A 18 11.94 -5.35 -21.84
N VAL A 19 11.72 -4.04 -21.96
CA VAL A 19 12.00 -3.09 -20.86
C VAL A 19 11.18 -3.44 -19.62
N ILE A 20 9.89 -3.70 -19.80
CA ILE A 20 9.01 -4.12 -18.69
C ILE A 20 9.50 -5.43 -18.08
N PHE A 21 9.79 -6.43 -18.91
CA PHE A 21 10.27 -7.73 -18.46
C PHE A 21 11.57 -7.62 -17.65
N TYR A 22 12.59 -6.90 -18.15
CA TYR A 22 13.84 -6.71 -17.42
C TYR A 22 13.64 -5.94 -16.12
N TYR A 23 12.78 -4.92 -16.11
CA TYR A 23 12.46 -4.18 -14.89
C TYR A 23 11.81 -5.07 -13.83
N LEU A 24 10.96 -6.01 -14.22
CA LEU A 24 10.33 -6.96 -13.26
C LEU A 24 11.36 -7.82 -12.51
N PHE A 25 12.49 -8.18 -13.12
CA PHE A 25 13.53 -9.00 -12.46
C PHE A 25 14.62 -8.17 -11.80
N VAL A 26 15.04 -7.06 -12.41
CA VAL A 26 16.17 -6.25 -11.94
C VAL A 26 15.73 -5.15 -10.96
N GLN A 27 14.45 -4.77 -10.98
CA GLN A 27 13.84 -3.73 -10.12
C GLN A 27 14.59 -2.39 -10.16
N SER A 28 15.30 -2.11 -11.26
CA SER A 28 16.00 -0.85 -11.53
C SER A 28 16.28 -0.71 -13.02
N TYR A 29 16.49 0.51 -13.52
CA TYR A 29 16.83 0.76 -14.93
C TYR A 29 18.31 0.52 -15.28
N SER A 30 19.11 -0.02 -14.34
CA SER A 30 20.53 -0.30 -14.55
C SER A 30 20.80 -1.26 -15.72
N PHE A 31 19.84 -2.14 -16.04
CA PHE A 31 19.92 -3.07 -17.16
C PHE A 31 20.03 -2.38 -18.52
N LEU A 32 19.63 -1.10 -18.66
CA LEU A 32 19.79 -0.38 -19.93
C LEU A 32 21.26 -0.16 -20.33
N ALA A 33 22.18 -0.20 -19.37
CA ALA A 33 23.62 -0.19 -19.62
C ALA A 33 24.21 -1.58 -19.90
N SER A 34 23.42 -2.65 -19.76
CA SER A 34 23.89 -4.01 -19.91
C SER A 34 23.96 -4.44 -21.38
N PRO A 35 25.08 -5.04 -21.84
CA PRO A 35 25.16 -5.60 -23.19
C PRO A 35 24.17 -6.75 -23.41
N TYR A 36 23.75 -7.46 -22.34
CA TYR A 36 22.77 -8.53 -22.45
C TYR A 36 21.38 -8.02 -22.83
N PHE A 37 20.97 -6.86 -22.33
CA PHE A 37 19.70 -6.23 -22.70
C PHE A 37 19.71 -5.83 -24.19
N TRP A 38 20.77 -5.17 -24.64
CA TRP A 38 20.87 -4.79 -26.06
C TRP A 38 21.03 -6.01 -26.98
N GLY A 39 21.72 -7.06 -26.52
CA GLY A 39 21.78 -8.35 -27.22
C GLY A 39 20.40 -8.96 -27.43
N THR A 40 19.54 -9.00 -26.42
CA THR A 40 18.17 -9.52 -26.57
C THR A 40 17.31 -8.65 -27.47
N VAL A 41 17.40 -7.32 -27.37
CA VAL A 41 16.69 -6.39 -28.28
C VAL A 41 17.08 -6.63 -29.74
N VAL A 42 18.37 -6.80 -30.04
CA VAL A 42 18.85 -7.07 -31.41
C VAL A 42 18.34 -8.42 -31.92
N ILE A 43 18.45 -9.48 -31.12
CA ILE A 43 17.95 -10.81 -31.50
C ILE A 43 16.44 -10.76 -31.77
N SER A 44 15.67 -10.11 -30.89
CA SER A 44 14.23 -9.93 -31.07
C SER A 44 13.88 -9.13 -32.31
N ALA A 45 14.65 -8.09 -32.64
CA ALA A 45 14.46 -7.33 -33.88
C ALA A 45 14.72 -8.19 -35.12
N ILE A 46 15.78 -9.00 -35.13
CA ILE A 46 16.08 -9.96 -36.21
C ILE A 46 14.93 -10.94 -36.39
N LEU A 47 14.44 -11.54 -35.30
CA LEU A 47 13.29 -12.45 -35.34
C LEU A 47 12.03 -11.76 -35.88
N ALA A 48 11.78 -10.51 -35.51
CA ALA A 48 10.67 -9.72 -36.04
C ALA A 48 10.79 -9.48 -37.56
N TYR A 49 12.00 -9.23 -38.07
CA TYR A 49 12.25 -9.13 -39.51
C TYR A 49 12.06 -10.45 -40.24
N ILE A 50 12.56 -11.57 -39.69
CA ILE A 50 12.35 -12.91 -40.26
C ILE A 50 10.85 -13.22 -40.36
N HIS A 51 10.12 -13.00 -39.27
CA HIS A 51 8.67 -13.18 -39.24
C HIS A 51 7.96 -12.26 -40.25
N SER A 52 8.39 -11.00 -40.37
CA SER A 52 7.88 -10.09 -41.39
C SER A 52 8.10 -10.64 -42.80
N ALA A 53 9.31 -11.08 -43.12
CA ALA A 53 9.66 -11.60 -44.45
C ALA A 53 8.85 -12.86 -44.81
N ILE A 54 8.68 -13.79 -43.86
CA ILE A 54 7.84 -14.97 -44.05
C ILE A 54 6.42 -14.55 -44.42
N GLY A 55 5.84 -13.60 -43.71
CA GLY A 55 4.49 -13.16 -44.04
C GLY A 55 4.40 -12.32 -45.32
N ASP A 56 5.48 -11.69 -45.80
CA ASP A 56 5.50 -11.06 -47.14
C ASP A 56 5.40 -12.13 -48.25
N LEU A 57 6.05 -13.28 -48.06
CA LEU A 57 5.93 -14.42 -48.97
C LEU A 57 4.50 -14.97 -48.99
N ILE A 58 3.87 -15.10 -47.82
CA ILE A 58 2.48 -15.54 -47.71
C ILE A 58 1.53 -14.52 -48.35
N GLU A 59 1.72 -13.23 -48.09
CA GLU A 59 0.95 -12.13 -48.68
C GLU A 59 1.04 -12.17 -50.21
N ASN A 60 2.23 -12.32 -50.77
CA ASN A 60 2.43 -12.43 -52.21
C ASN A 60 1.71 -13.64 -52.81
N ASN A 61 1.81 -14.81 -52.17
CA ASN A 61 1.09 -16.01 -52.61
C ASN A 61 -0.43 -15.85 -52.55
N LYS A 62 -0.96 -15.16 -51.54
CA LYS A 62 -2.39 -14.82 -51.46
C LYS A 62 -2.77 -13.80 -52.54
N PHE A 63 -1.93 -12.79 -52.79
CA PHE A 63 -2.20 -11.72 -53.75
C PHE A 63 -2.33 -12.25 -55.17
N LYS A 64 -1.52 -13.25 -55.54
CA LYS A 64 -1.61 -13.92 -56.85
C LYS A 64 -2.98 -14.55 -57.11
N LYS A 65 -3.64 -15.05 -56.06
CA LYS A 65 -4.94 -15.75 -56.13
C LYS A 65 -6.15 -14.81 -56.22
N LEU A 66 -5.97 -13.50 -56.07
CA LEU A 66 -7.05 -12.52 -56.11
C LEU A 66 -7.51 -12.19 -57.53
N THR A 67 -8.79 -11.79 -57.68
CA THR A 67 -9.33 -11.25 -58.93
C THR A 67 -8.70 -9.89 -59.28
N ALA A 68 -8.94 -9.39 -60.49
CA ALA A 68 -8.45 -8.08 -60.90
C ALA A 68 -9.03 -6.94 -60.06
N GLU A 69 -10.32 -6.99 -59.68
CA GLU A 69 -10.92 -5.99 -58.81
C GLU A 69 -10.34 -6.06 -57.39
N GLU A 70 -10.19 -7.27 -56.84
CA GLU A 70 -9.64 -7.45 -55.50
C GLU A 70 -8.19 -6.96 -55.40
N LYS A 71 -7.38 -7.18 -56.45
CA LYS A 71 -6.00 -6.67 -56.54
C LYS A 71 -5.97 -5.16 -56.52
N SER A 72 -6.83 -4.49 -57.30
CA SER A 72 -6.86 -3.03 -57.37
C SER A 72 -7.30 -2.41 -56.04
N ALA A 73 -8.32 -2.98 -55.40
CA ALA A 73 -8.79 -2.57 -54.08
C ALA A 73 -7.69 -2.72 -53.01
N TYR A 74 -6.99 -3.86 -53.02
CA TYR A 74 -5.88 -4.09 -52.08
C TYR A 74 -4.73 -3.09 -52.25
N LEU A 75 -4.35 -2.80 -53.50
CA LEU A 75 -3.28 -1.83 -53.80
C LEU A 75 -3.69 -0.40 -53.43
N ALA A 76 -4.97 -0.04 -53.58
CA ALA A 76 -5.48 1.25 -53.13
C ALA A 76 -5.42 1.37 -51.60
N GLU A 77 -5.84 0.33 -50.89
CA GLU A 77 -5.73 0.27 -49.43
C GLU A 77 -4.26 0.35 -48.99
N LYS A 78 -3.30 -0.22 -49.75
CA LYS A 78 -1.87 -0.28 -49.36
C LYS A 78 -1.18 1.08 -49.37
N LYS A 79 -1.79 2.06 -50.02
CA LYS A 79 -1.35 3.45 -50.01
C LYS A 79 -1.75 4.20 -48.73
N ILE A 80 -2.67 3.65 -47.94
CA ILE A 80 -3.11 4.28 -46.69
C ILE A 80 -2.08 4.00 -45.59
N PRO A 81 -1.53 5.04 -44.92
CA PRO A 81 -0.58 4.84 -43.83
C PRO A 81 -1.19 4.04 -42.67
N PHE A 82 -0.36 3.24 -41.98
CA PHE A 82 -0.79 2.37 -40.88
C PHE A 82 -1.63 3.09 -39.82
N LEU A 83 -1.15 4.21 -39.28
CA LEU A 83 -1.86 4.94 -38.22
C LEU A 83 -3.19 5.49 -38.69
N ARG A 84 -3.25 6.01 -39.93
CA ARG A 84 -4.50 6.50 -40.52
C ARG A 84 -5.50 5.36 -40.70
N ARG A 85 -5.04 4.20 -41.17
CA ARG A 85 -5.87 2.99 -41.29
C ARG A 85 -6.44 2.56 -39.94
N GLN A 86 -5.63 2.57 -38.87
CA GLN A 86 -6.10 2.21 -37.53
C GLN A 86 -7.13 3.22 -37.00
N TYR A 87 -6.90 4.51 -37.23
CA TYR A 87 -7.84 5.57 -36.90
C TYR A 87 -9.17 5.38 -37.64
N ASP A 88 -9.12 5.27 -38.97
CA ASP A 88 -10.30 5.09 -39.82
C ASP A 88 -11.08 3.82 -39.42
N ALA A 89 -10.36 2.72 -39.09
CA ALA A 89 -10.97 1.49 -38.61
C ALA A 89 -11.67 1.65 -37.25
N ALA A 90 -11.12 2.44 -36.33
CA ALA A 90 -11.75 2.69 -35.03
C ALA A 90 -13.12 3.38 -35.18
N PHE A 91 -13.24 4.29 -36.15
CA PHE A 91 -14.46 5.07 -36.39
C PHE A 91 -15.38 4.53 -37.49
N LYS A 92 -14.95 3.52 -38.26
CA LYS A 92 -15.80 2.87 -39.27
C LYS A 92 -17.04 2.29 -38.61
N LYS A 93 -18.23 2.74 -39.04
CA LYS A 93 -19.52 2.20 -38.59
C LYS A 93 -19.85 0.96 -39.41
N GLN A 94 -20.41 -0.08 -38.77
CA GLN A 94 -21.00 -1.22 -39.47
C GLN A 94 -22.21 -0.74 -40.27
N SER A 95 -22.36 -1.22 -41.50
CA SER A 95 -23.57 -0.99 -42.31
C SER A 95 -24.73 -1.82 -41.77
N ASP A 96 -25.95 -1.30 -41.89
CA ASP A 96 -27.17 -2.03 -41.58
C ASP A 96 -27.27 -3.25 -42.53
N THR A 97 -26.82 -4.40 -42.06
CA THR A 97 -26.75 -5.67 -42.80
C THR A 97 -27.90 -6.56 -42.34
N HIS A 98 -28.45 -7.39 -43.21
CA HIS A 98 -29.48 -8.36 -42.81
C HIS A 98 -28.82 -9.41 -41.89
N GLU A 99 -29.48 -9.80 -40.79
CA GLU A 99 -28.90 -10.67 -39.74
C GLU A 99 -28.23 -11.95 -40.26
N LYS A 100 -28.73 -12.51 -41.37
CA LYS A 100 -28.15 -13.71 -42.01
C LYS A 100 -26.74 -13.47 -42.55
N ASP A 101 -26.42 -12.24 -42.95
CA ASP A 101 -25.12 -11.89 -43.55
C ASP A 101 -24.02 -11.73 -42.49
N ILE A 102 -24.40 -11.63 -41.21
CA ILE A 102 -23.49 -11.42 -40.06
C ILE A 102 -23.59 -12.52 -39.01
N LEU A 103 -24.36 -13.57 -39.28
CA LEU A 103 -24.45 -14.74 -38.40
C LEU A 103 -23.18 -15.59 -38.54
N ILE A 104 -22.57 -15.93 -37.42
CA ILE A 104 -21.41 -16.83 -37.38
C ILE A 104 -21.88 -18.25 -37.79
N ASP A 105 -21.05 -18.99 -38.53
CA ASP A 105 -21.42 -20.27 -39.17
C ASP A 105 -21.49 -21.47 -38.21
N HIS A 106 -21.17 -21.26 -36.94
CA HIS A 106 -21.23 -22.24 -35.87
C HIS A 106 -21.92 -21.63 -34.65
N GLY A 107 -22.61 -22.48 -33.89
CA GLY A 107 -23.28 -22.12 -32.66
C GLY A 107 -23.16 -23.24 -31.64
N PHE A 108 -23.47 -22.92 -30.39
CA PHE A 108 -23.45 -23.87 -29.28
C PHE A 108 -24.87 -24.06 -28.76
N ASP A 109 -25.33 -25.31 -28.71
CA ASP A 109 -26.66 -25.66 -28.17
C ASP A 109 -27.83 -24.86 -28.80
N GLY A 110 -27.77 -24.65 -30.12
CA GLY A 110 -28.78 -23.88 -30.85
C GLY A 110 -28.70 -22.36 -30.68
N ILE A 111 -27.75 -21.84 -29.89
CA ILE A 111 -27.45 -20.41 -29.78
C ILE A 111 -26.41 -20.04 -30.85
N MET A 112 -26.76 -19.06 -31.68
CA MET A 112 -25.91 -18.53 -32.74
C MET A 112 -25.46 -17.11 -32.39
N GLU A 113 -24.23 -16.76 -32.75
CA GLU A 113 -23.65 -15.44 -32.47
C GLU A 113 -23.67 -14.54 -33.72
N LEU A 114 -23.85 -13.23 -33.51
CA LEU A 114 -23.73 -12.21 -34.56
C LEU A 114 -22.34 -11.58 -34.49
N ASP A 115 -21.65 -11.45 -35.62
CA ASP A 115 -20.38 -10.73 -35.75
C ASP A 115 -20.62 -9.20 -35.81
N ASN A 116 -21.20 -8.66 -34.74
CA ASN A 116 -21.47 -7.24 -34.60
C ASN A 116 -20.23 -6.46 -34.14
N GLN A 117 -20.05 -5.26 -34.69
CA GLN A 117 -19.09 -4.31 -34.19
C GLN A 117 -19.49 -3.79 -32.81
N LEU A 118 -18.48 -3.60 -31.96
CA LEU A 118 -18.67 -3.03 -30.63
C LEU A 118 -19.34 -1.65 -30.70
N PRO A 119 -20.29 -1.34 -29.79
CA PRO A 119 -20.92 -0.03 -29.73
C PRO A 119 -19.87 1.09 -29.59
N LYS A 120 -19.99 2.15 -30.41
CA LYS A 120 -18.97 3.21 -30.45
C LYS A 120 -18.86 3.98 -29.13
N TRP A 121 -19.97 4.15 -28.40
CA TRP A 121 -19.93 4.75 -27.06
C TRP A 121 -19.16 3.88 -26.06
N TRP A 122 -19.28 2.54 -26.16
CA TRP A 122 -18.55 1.59 -25.32
C TRP A 122 -17.04 1.63 -25.60
N LEU A 123 -16.66 1.67 -26.88
CA LEU A 123 -15.26 1.88 -27.28
C LEU A 123 -14.72 3.24 -26.80
N GLY A 124 -15.55 4.28 -26.88
CA GLY A 124 -15.22 5.60 -26.33
C GLY A 124 -14.87 5.55 -24.85
N LEU A 125 -15.67 4.85 -24.04
CA LEU A 125 -15.39 4.64 -22.62
C LEU A 125 -14.11 3.82 -22.39
N PHE A 126 -13.89 2.77 -23.19
CA PHE A 126 -12.66 1.96 -23.10
C PHE A 126 -11.39 2.81 -23.34
N TYR A 127 -11.39 3.64 -24.38
CA TYR A 127 -10.26 4.53 -24.68
C TYR A 127 -10.12 5.65 -23.66
N PHE A 128 -11.24 6.23 -23.18
CA PHE A 128 -11.20 7.22 -22.11
C PHE A 128 -10.55 6.63 -20.84
N GLY A 129 -10.95 5.44 -20.42
CA GLY A 129 -10.36 4.75 -19.27
C GLY A 129 -8.87 4.49 -19.48
N THR A 130 -8.46 4.12 -20.70
CA THR A 130 -7.04 3.94 -21.05
C THR A 130 -6.26 5.25 -20.90
N VAL A 131 -6.78 6.36 -21.42
CA VAL A 131 -6.14 7.69 -21.28
C VAL A 131 -6.09 8.12 -19.81
N PHE A 132 -7.17 7.91 -19.06
CA PHE A 132 -7.22 8.18 -17.63
C PHE A 132 -6.13 7.40 -16.88
N CYS A 133 -5.96 6.10 -17.14
CA CYS A 133 -4.91 5.29 -16.54
C CYS A 133 -3.50 5.82 -16.86
N ILE A 134 -3.26 6.26 -18.10
CA ILE A 134 -1.97 6.86 -18.48
C ILE A 134 -1.73 8.14 -17.68
N VAL A 135 -2.71 9.04 -17.62
CA VAL A 135 -2.61 10.29 -16.85
C VAL A 135 -2.39 10.00 -15.37
N TYR A 136 -3.12 9.03 -14.81
CA TYR A 136 -2.98 8.61 -13.42
C TYR A 136 -1.57 8.09 -13.13
N ILE A 137 -1.06 7.16 -13.95
CA ILE A 137 0.29 6.64 -13.80
C ILE A 137 1.31 7.78 -13.91
N CYS A 138 1.15 8.70 -14.87
CA CYS A 138 2.06 9.83 -14.99
C CYS A 138 2.04 10.74 -13.76
N ALA A 139 0.86 11.05 -13.22
CA ALA A 139 0.71 11.90 -12.05
C ALA A 139 1.36 11.29 -10.80
N TYR A 140 1.18 9.98 -10.56
CA TYR A 140 1.69 9.32 -9.36
C TYR A 140 3.15 8.83 -9.48
N ALA A 141 3.60 8.45 -10.68
CA ALA A 141 4.92 7.83 -10.86
C ALA A 141 6.01 8.79 -11.35
N PHE A 142 5.63 9.88 -12.05
CA PHE A 142 6.61 10.77 -12.69
C PHE A 142 6.50 12.23 -12.25
N THR A 143 5.58 12.55 -11.33
CA THR A 143 5.41 13.92 -10.81
C THR A 143 5.18 13.93 -9.30
N ASP A 144 5.52 15.04 -8.65
CA ASP A 144 5.26 15.23 -7.21
C ASP A 144 3.80 15.61 -6.92
N PHE A 145 2.98 15.89 -7.94
CA PHE A 145 1.62 16.40 -7.80
C PHE A 145 0.70 15.48 -6.96
N ALA A 146 0.81 14.16 -7.16
CA ALA A 146 0.00 13.17 -6.46
C ALA A 146 0.86 12.17 -5.68
N HIS A 147 2.09 12.55 -5.31
CA HIS A 147 3.03 11.62 -4.71
C HIS A 147 2.70 11.39 -3.22
N PRO A 148 2.41 10.14 -2.76
CA PRO A 148 1.90 9.89 -1.41
C PRO A 148 2.81 10.36 -0.28
N ILE A 149 4.13 10.24 -0.48
CA ILE A 149 5.12 10.69 0.52
C ILE A 149 5.09 12.22 0.67
N SER A 150 4.89 12.95 -0.44
CA SER A 150 4.88 14.41 -0.38
C SER A 150 3.62 14.93 0.32
N GLU A 151 2.48 14.25 0.14
CA GLU A 151 1.25 14.53 0.86
C GLU A 151 1.43 14.26 2.37
N TYR A 152 1.95 13.08 2.73
CA TYR A 152 2.24 12.70 4.11
C TYR A 152 3.16 13.71 4.81
N ASP A 153 4.29 14.07 4.19
CA ASP A 153 5.26 14.99 4.80
C ASP A 153 4.66 16.36 5.09
N LYS A 154 3.73 16.81 4.24
CA LYS A 154 3.00 18.06 4.44
C LYS A 154 2.04 17.95 5.62
N GLU A 155 1.19 16.94 5.64
CA GLU A 155 0.21 16.74 6.73
C GLU A 155 0.90 16.51 8.07
N TYR A 156 1.95 15.69 8.09
CA TYR A 156 2.75 15.40 9.27
C TYR A 156 3.36 16.68 9.85
N LYS A 157 3.94 17.54 9.00
CA LYS A 157 4.51 18.82 9.43
C LYS A 157 3.45 19.77 9.99
N GLU A 158 2.27 19.81 9.39
CA GLU A 158 1.14 20.60 9.89
C GLU A 158 0.66 20.07 11.25
N GLN A 159 0.60 18.75 11.42
CA GLN A 159 0.24 18.10 12.69
C GLN A 159 1.27 18.37 13.79
N GLU A 160 2.57 18.22 13.50
CA GLU A 160 3.64 18.53 14.45
C GLU A 160 3.60 19.98 14.90
N ALA A 161 3.34 20.92 13.98
CA ALA A 161 3.21 22.34 14.32
C ALA A 161 2.01 22.60 15.24
N ALA A 162 0.87 21.93 15.00
CA ALA A 162 -0.31 22.03 15.85
C ALA A 162 -0.07 21.45 17.26
N ILE A 163 0.57 20.28 17.35
CA ILE A 163 0.96 19.65 18.63
C ILE A 163 1.93 20.57 19.37
N ALA A 164 2.96 21.08 18.69
CA ALA A 164 3.93 21.99 19.30
C ALA A 164 3.29 23.28 19.81
N GLN A 165 2.28 23.81 19.11
CA GLN A 165 1.51 24.96 19.58
C GLN A 165 0.69 24.61 20.82
N TYR A 166 -0.03 23.49 20.80
CA TYR A 166 -0.81 23.00 21.96
C TYR A 166 0.07 22.80 23.21
N LEU A 167 1.27 22.23 23.04
CA LEU A 167 2.21 21.97 24.14
C LEU A 167 2.86 23.24 24.69
N LYS A 168 2.96 24.34 23.93
CA LYS A 168 3.50 25.61 24.45
C LYS A 168 2.63 26.21 25.55
N ASP A 169 1.32 26.01 25.45
CA ASP A 169 0.33 26.61 26.35
C ASP A 169 0.05 25.74 27.59
N GLN A 170 0.62 24.54 27.67
CA GLN A 170 0.46 23.63 28.80
C GLN A 170 1.78 23.41 29.53
N PRO A 171 1.84 23.63 30.87
CA PRO A 171 3.02 23.28 31.63
C PRO A 171 3.27 21.78 31.53
N PRO A 172 4.54 21.32 31.41
CA PRO A 172 4.83 19.90 31.37
C PRO A 172 4.37 19.27 32.68
N VAL A 173 3.58 18.19 32.58
CA VAL A 173 3.18 17.41 33.75
C VAL A 173 4.44 16.74 34.32
N THR A 174 4.85 17.15 35.51
CA THR A 174 5.97 16.54 36.24
C THR A 174 5.43 15.66 37.36
N ILE A 175 6.31 14.89 37.99
CA ILE A 175 5.93 14.09 39.16
C ILE A 175 5.36 14.95 40.28
N GLU A 176 5.74 16.23 40.40
CA GLU A 176 5.20 17.14 41.41
C GLU A 176 3.77 17.59 41.05
N SER A 177 3.53 17.98 39.80
CA SER A 177 2.22 18.49 39.36
C SER A 177 1.19 17.41 39.09
N ALA A 178 1.63 16.19 38.79
CA ALA A 178 0.75 15.08 38.42
C ALA A 178 -0.18 14.69 39.58
N ALA A 179 -1.47 14.50 39.31
CA ALA A 179 -2.42 14.05 40.33
C ALA A 179 -3.30 12.93 39.79
N PHE A 180 -3.76 12.07 40.69
CA PHE A 180 -4.73 11.06 40.31
C PHE A 180 -6.06 11.72 39.95
N SER A 181 -6.61 11.31 38.80
CA SER A 181 -7.94 11.64 38.34
C SER A 181 -8.59 10.39 37.75
N GLU A 182 -9.84 10.12 38.11
CA GLU A 182 -10.59 9.00 37.56
C GLU A 182 -10.81 9.15 36.03
N ASP A 183 -10.91 10.39 35.55
CA ASP A 183 -11.06 10.70 34.12
C ASP A 183 -9.86 10.21 33.29
N ASN A 184 -8.69 10.07 33.93
CA ASN A 184 -7.46 9.61 33.28
C ASN A 184 -7.38 8.08 33.15
N ILE A 185 -8.22 7.31 33.84
CA ILE A 185 -8.11 5.83 33.90
C ILE A 185 -8.30 5.21 32.52
N ALA A 186 -9.32 5.63 31.76
CA ALA A 186 -9.63 5.05 30.46
C ALA A 186 -8.51 5.30 29.44
N ALA A 187 -7.96 6.51 29.41
CA ALA A 187 -6.83 6.83 28.54
C ALA A 187 -5.54 6.12 28.99
N GLY A 188 -5.34 5.96 30.31
CA GLY A 188 -4.23 5.21 30.87
C GLY A 188 -4.26 3.73 30.54
N GLU A 189 -5.44 3.12 30.49
CA GLU A 189 -5.63 1.73 30.08
C GLU A 189 -5.17 1.49 28.64
N GLU A 190 -5.49 2.41 27.73
CA GLU A 190 -5.06 2.30 26.32
C GLU A 190 -3.54 2.39 26.21
N ILE A 191 -2.92 3.37 26.88
CA ILE A 191 -1.45 3.50 26.90
C ILE A 191 -0.79 2.25 27.51
N PHE A 192 -1.39 1.69 28.57
CA PHE A 192 -0.93 0.46 29.20
C PHE A 192 -1.02 -0.74 28.24
N LYS A 193 -2.11 -0.87 27.49
CA LYS A 193 -2.30 -1.92 26.48
C LYS A 193 -1.29 -1.81 25.35
N THR A 194 -0.91 -0.61 24.94
CA THR A 194 0.09 -0.40 23.89
C THR A 194 1.52 -0.68 24.38
N ASN A 195 1.88 -0.25 25.59
CA ASN A 195 3.29 -0.16 26.01
C ASN A 195 3.68 -1.15 27.13
N CYS A 196 2.75 -1.55 27.99
CA CYS A 196 3.07 -2.26 29.24
C CYS A 196 2.57 -3.71 29.27
N VAL A 197 1.54 -4.05 28.49
CA VAL A 197 0.87 -5.36 28.52
C VAL A 197 1.78 -6.53 28.14
N SER A 198 2.79 -6.28 27.31
CA SER A 198 3.75 -7.31 26.87
C SER A 198 4.55 -7.89 28.03
N CYS A 199 4.81 -7.11 29.07
CA CYS A 199 5.52 -7.56 30.27
C CYS A 199 4.57 -7.80 31.45
N HIS A 200 3.61 -6.90 31.69
CA HIS A 200 2.73 -6.96 32.85
C HIS A 200 1.40 -7.68 32.61
N SER A 201 1.21 -8.25 31.41
CA SER A 201 0.02 -8.97 30.97
C SER A 201 -1.26 -8.14 31.02
N ASP A 202 -2.32 -8.69 30.44
CA ASP A 202 -3.65 -8.08 30.47
C ASP A 202 -4.15 -7.86 31.91
N GLY A 203 -4.76 -6.70 32.15
CA GLY A 203 -5.19 -6.26 33.48
C GLY A 203 -4.07 -6.03 34.50
N GLY A 204 -2.79 -6.01 34.09
CA GLY A 204 -1.65 -5.80 34.98
C GLY A 204 -1.36 -6.96 35.91
N LYS A 205 -1.88 -8.16 35.61
CA LYS A 205 -1.75 -9.35 36.47
C LYS A 205 -0.32 -9.91 36.56
N GLY A 206 0.63 -9.36 35.81
CA GLY A 206 2.03 -9.80 35.77
C GLY A 206 2.28 -10.95 34.80
N GLY A 207 3.56 -11.24 34.59
CA GLY A 207 4.05 -12.23 33.63
C GLY A 207 5.58 -12.20 33.62
N ILE A 208 6.17 -11.55 32.61
CA ILE A 208 7.61 -11.23 32.61
C ILE A 208 7.90 -10.14 33.66
N GLY A 209 7.01 -9.14 33.74
CA GLY A 209 7.00 -8.11 34.77
C GLY A 209 6.14 -8.50 35.98
N PRO A 210 6.28 -7.79 37.11
CA PRO A 210 5.53 -8.08 38.33
C PRO A 210 4.03 -7.87 38.17
N ASN A 211 3.27 -8.49 39.08
CA ASN A 211 1.84 -8.25 39.25
C ASN A 211 1.61 -6.84 39.81
N LEU A 212 0.96 -5.98 39.04
CA LEU A 212 0.66 -4.60 39.42
C LEU A 212 -0.67 -4.47 40.18
N THR A 213 -1.44 -5.56 40.30
CA THR A 213 -2.72 -5.56 41.02
C THR A 213 -2.56 -5.87 42.50
N ASP A 214 -1.43 -6.42 42.93
CA ASP A 214 -1.16 -6.78 44.32
C ASP A 214 -0.34 -5.72 45.07
N ASN A 215 -0.14 -5.94 46.37
CA ASN A 215 0.53 -4.97 47.24
C ASN A 215 2.01 -5.32 47.50
N PHE A 216 2.66 -6.09 46.62
CA PHE A 216 4.07 -6.46 46.75
C PHE A 216 4.91 -5.75 45.70
N TRP A 217 5.85 -4.92 46.15
CA TRP A 217 6.61 -4.03 45.29
C TRP A 217 8.10 -4.09 45.60
N HIS A 218 8.89 -4.38 44.57
CA HIS A 218 10.35 -4.38 44.66
C HIS A 218 10.96 -2.96 44.72
N ASN A 219 10.35 -1.99 44.04
CA ASN A 219 10.83 -0.60 43.99
C ASN A 219 9.78 0.36 44.54
N GLN A 220 10.19 1.10 45.57
CA GLN A 220 9.36 2.08 46.26
C GLN A 220 10.12 3.42 46.45
N PRO A 221 10.62 4.08 45.38
CA PRO A 221 11.26 5.40 45.48
C PRO A 221 10.33 6.49 46.04
N GLU A 222 9.01 6.31 45.91
CA GLU A 222 8.01 7.27 46.38
C GLU A 222 7.09 6.66 47.44
N LYS A 223 6.44 7.52 48.22
CA LYS A 223 5.60 7.09 49.36
C LYS A 223 4.16 6.76 49.01
N THR A 224 3.65 7.29 47.90
CA THR A 224 2.29 7.00 47.41
C THR A 224 2.39 6.17 46.15
N LEU A 225 1.45 5.23 45.97
CA LEU A 225 1.45 4.34 44.81
C LEU A 225 1.45 5.12 43.48
N PHE A 226 0.63 6.17 43.39
CA PHE A 226 0.50 6.95 42.17
C PHE A 226 1.83 7.61 41.76
N LYS A 227 2.50 8.30 42.70
CA LYS A 227 3.79 8.93 42.43
C LYS A 227 4.87 7.88 42.18
N ASN A 228 4.80 6.74 42.85
CA ASN A 228 5.74 5.64 42.64
C ASN A 228 5.67 5.09 41.21
N VAL A 229 4.46 4.84 40.71
CA VAL A 229 4.26 4.42 39.32
C VAL A 229 4.74 5.50 38.36
N PHE A 230 4.42 6.77 38.61
CA PHE A 230 4.91 7.88 37.80
C PHE A 230 6.45 7.88 37.72
N HIS A 231 7.12 7.80 38.87
CA HIS A 231 8.58 7.79 38.97
C HIS A 231 9.18 6.62 38.18
N VAL A 232 8.65 5.41 38.38
CA VAL A 232 9.15 4.18 37.75
C VAL A 232 8.94 4.20 36.24
N VAL A 233 7.81 4.72 35.75
CA VAL A 233 7.56 4.83 34.31
C VAL A 233 8.43 5.94 33.70
N GLU A 234 8.64 7.05 34.39
CA GLU A 234 9.50 8.13 33.89
C GLU A 234 10.97 7.68 33.79
N ASN A 235 11.49 7.08 34.85
CA ASN A 235 12.93 6.84 35.04
C ASN A 235 13.36 5.39 34.78
N GLY A 236 12.41 4.47 34.63
CA GLY A 236 12.68 3.04 34.49
C GLY A 236 13.20 2.43 35.79
N VAL A 237 13.68 1.19 35.72
CA VAL A 237 14.33 0.52 36.84
C VAL A 237 15.64 -0.09 36.38
N THR A 238 16.75 0.49 36.86
CA THR A 238 18.12 0.03 36.59
C THR A 238 18.28 -1.45 36.93
N GLY A 239 18.85 -2.22 36.00
CA GLY A 239 19.08 -3.66 36.18
C GLY A 239 17.87 -4.55 35.86
N THR A 240 16.77 -3.99 35.37
CA THR A 240 15.59 -4.74 34.91
C THR A 240 15.26 -4.41 33.44
N ALA A 241 14.27 -5.10 32.88
CA ALA A 241 13.74 -4.79 31.55
C ALA A 241 12.83 -3.54 31.50
N MET A 242 12.51 -2.93 32.66
CA MET A 242 11.64 -1.74 32.72
C MET A 242 12.40 -0.50 32.24
N GLN A 243 12.09 -0.06 31.03
CA GLN A 243 12.72 1.08 30.37
C GLN A 243 12.23 2.42 30.95
N ALA A 244 13.05 3.47 30.78
CA ALA A 244 12.72 4.83 31.20
C ALA A 244 11.84 5.54 30.15
N TRP A 245 10.54 5.22 30.12
CA TRP A 245 9.60 5.68 29.10
C TRP A 245 9.45 7.20 29.01
N GLY A 246 9.64 7.91 30.13
CA GLY A 246 9.69 9.36 30.13
C GLY A 246 11.01 9.91 29.58
N LYS A 247 12.15 9.42 30.10
CA LYS A 247 13.48 9.91 29.70
C LYS A 247 13.87 9.54 28.27
N ASN A 248 13.34 8.46 27.71
CA ASN A 248 13.58 8.08 26.31
C ASN A 248 12.62 8.78 25.32
N GLY A 249 11.68 9.60 25.81
CA GLY A 249 10.76 10.40 25.00
C GLY A 249 9.59 9.62 24.39
N VAL A 250 9.41 8.34 24.74
CA VAL A 250 8.29 7.53 24.23
C VAL A 250 6.96 7.95 24.85
N LEU A 251 6.95 8.29 26.14
CA LEU A 251 5.77 8.79 26.85
C LEU A 251 6.01 10.20 27.37
N THR A 252 5.02 11.08 27.20
CA THR A 252 5.03 12.41 27.83
C THR A 252 4.64 12.31 29.30
N GLY A 253 4.95 13.33 30.12
CA GLY A 253 4.53 13.35 31.52
C GLY A 253 3.02 13.21 31.72
N GLY A 254 2.21 13.75 30.80
CA GLY A 254 0.75 13.58 30.82
C GLY A 254 0.31 12.14 30.48
N ASP A 255 1.07 11.43 29.64
CA ASP A 255 0.80 10.00 29.37
C ASP A 255 1.17 9.14 30.57
N ILE A 256 2.26 9.47 31.24
CA ILE A 256 2.69 8.81 32.47
C ILE A 256 1.66 9.04 33.59
N GLU A 257 1.11 10.25 33.72
CA GLU A 257 0.02 10.56 34.65
C GLU A 257 -1.20 9.65 34.44
N LYS A 258 -1.60 9.45 33.18
CA LYS A 258 -2.72 8.57 32.82
C LYS A 258 -2.41 7.10 33.14
N VAL A 259 -1.22 6.61 32.78
CA VAL A 259 -0.79 5.24 33.11
C VAL A 259 -0.77 5.04 34.63
N ALA A 260 -0.24 6.00 35.39
CA ALA A 260 -0.24 5.96 36.84
C ALA A 260 -1.66 5.92 37.41
N ALA A 261 -2.61 6.64 36.82
CA ALA A 261 -4.02 6.59 37.22
C ALA A 261 -4.64 5.21 36.96
N TYR A 262 -4.38 4.61 35.80
CA TYR A 262 -4.85 3.26 35.49
C TYR A 262 -4.26 2.21 36.45
N VAL A 263 -2.93 2.22 36.67
CA VAL A 263 -2.27 1.29 37.59
C VAL A 263 -2.78 1.47 39.02
N TYR A 264 -2.97 2.72 39.47
CA TYR A 264 -3.61 3.00 40.75
C TYR A 264 -5.01 2.37 40.83
N SER A 265 -5.81 2.48 39.76
CA SER A 265 -7.17 1.92 39.73
C SER A 265 -7.20 0.39 39.86
N ILE A 266 -6.33 -0.33 39.15
CA ILE A 266 -6.31 -1.79 39.18
C ILE A 266 -5.71 -2.36 40.47
N ASN A 267 -4.96 -1.54 41.20
CA ASN A 267 -4.33 -1.92 42.46
C ASN A 267 -5.20 -1.57 43.68
N GLN A 268 -5.75 -0.36 43.73
CA GLN A 268 -6.42 0.19 44.91
C GLN A 268 -7.95 0.09 44.83
N LEU A 269 -8.53 0.13 43.62
CA LEU A 269 -9.99 0.15 43.44
C LEU A 269 -10.57 -1.22 43.04
N LYS A 270 -9.71 -2.16 42.63
CA LYS A 270 -10.10 -3.51 42.21
C LYS A 270 -9.47 -4.57 43.13
N LYS A 271 -10.09 -5.75 43.19
CA LYS A 271 -9.52 -6.89 43.91
C LYS A 271 -8.24 -7.36 43.19
N PRO A 272 -7.14 -7.64 43.92
CA PRO A 272 -5.92 -8.18 43.32
C PRO A 272 -6.19 -9.52 42.62
N ILE A 273 -5.54 -9.73 41.48
CA ILE A 273 -5.57 -11.00 40.75
C ILE A 273 -4.52 -11.91 41.40
N THR A 274 -4.98 -12.91 42.15
CA THR A 274 -4.08 -13.81 42.89
C THR A 274 -3.44 -14.86 41.97
N PRO A 275 -2.36 -15.54 42.40
CA PRO A 275 -1.79 -16.65 41.63
C PRO A 275 -2.79 -17.77 41.30
N LYS A 276 -3.81 -17.97 42.15
CA LYS A 276 -4.89 -18.93 41.88
C LYS A 276 -5.83 -18.50 40.75
N GLU A 277 -5.93 -17.19 40.51
CA GLU A 277 -6.73 -16.57 39.45
C GLU A 277 -5.87 -16.25 38.21
N GLY A 278 -4.62 -16.72 38.17
CA GLY A 278 -3.69 -16.54 37.04
C GLY A 278 -2.82 -15.29 37.09
N GLY A 279 -2.73 -14.62 38.25
CA GLY A 279 -1.74 -13.56 38.49
C GLY A 279 -0.32 -14.10 38.71
N ALA A 280 0.68 -13.28 38.45
CA ALA A 280 2.07 -13.61 38.80
C ALA A 280 2.24 -13.66 40.34
N PRO A 281 3.22 -14.44 40.85
CA PRO A 281 3.51 -14.47 42.28
C PRO A 281 3.98 -13.09 42.79
N PRO A 282 3.78 -12.80 44.09
CA PRO A 282 4.30 -11.61 44.74
C PRO A 282 5.78 -11.36 44.44
N TYR A 283 6.14 -10.10 44.15
CA TYR A 283 7.50 -9.72 43.81
C TYR A 283 7.97 -8.49 44.60
N GLY A 284 8.91 -8.71 45.52
CA GLY A 284 9.41 -7.69 46.43
C GLY A 284 8.73 -7.75 47.80
N ASP A 285 8.81 -6.64 48.54
CA ASP A 285 8.28 -6.53 49.89
C ASP A 285 6.85 -5.98 49.88
N GLU A 286 6.09 -6.27 50.94
CA GLU A 286 4.75 -5.68 51.10
C GLU A 286 4.86 -4.15 51.22
N ALA A 287 4.19 -3.44 50.31
CA ALA A 287 4.21 -2.00 50.25
C ALA A 287 3.17 -1.39 51.22
N HIS A 288 3.56 -0.35 51.93
CA HIS A 288 2.65 0.38 52.82
C HIS A 288 2.49 1.81 52.31
N TRP A 289 1.65 1.96 51.27
CA TRP A 289 1.42 3.25 50.63
C TRP A 289 0.72 4.25 51.55
N GLU A 290 1.23 5.48 51.56
CA GLU A 290 0.53 6.60 52.17
C GLU A 290 -0.74 6.94 51.35
N LYS A 291 -1.79 7.42 52.01
CA LYS A 291 -2.96 7.97 51.31
C LYS A 291 -2.52 9.21 50.53
N GLN A 292 -3.11 9.41 49.36
CA GLN A 292 -2.87 10.58 48.51
C GLN A 292 -3.06 11.90 49.28
#